data_AF-A0A6P5CYF4-F1
#
_entry.id   AF-A0A6P5CYF4-F1
#
_cell.length_a   1.000
_cell.length_b   1.000
_cell.length_c   1.000
_cell.angle_alpha   90.00
_cell.angle_beta   90.00
_cell.angle_gamma   90.00
#
_symmetry.space_group_name_H-M   'P 1'
#
loop_
_entity.id
_entity.type
_entity.pdbx_description
1 polymer ?
#
loop_
_entity_poly.entity_id
_entity_poly.type
_entity_poly.pdbx_seq_one_letter_code
_entity_poly.pdbx_strand_id
1 'polypeptide(L)'
;MSDKKEMRPASKPRNLQPQRLLPGQGAEPRTGSSEKQVGLRPELAAGSRVRLQNVTLSALSLAFRFCSQLRVGHAVLAINGVDVNGKYTADGKEVLEYLGNPANYPVSIRFGRPRLTSNEKLMLASMFHSLFAIGSQLSPEQGSSGIEMLETDTFKLHCFQTLTGIKFVVLADPRQAGIDSLLRKIYEIYSDFALKNPFYSLEMPIRCELFDQNLKLALEVAEKAGTFGPGS
;
A
#
# COMPACT_ATOMS: atom_id res chain seq x y z
N MET A 1 22.09 0.17 52.53
CA MET A 1 23.51 0.24 52.95
C MET A 1 24.25 -0.75 52.06
N SER A 2 24.58 -0.40 50.82
CA SER A 2 25.67 0.48 50.37
C SER A 2 26.98 -0.31 50.22
N ASP A 3 27.18 -0.93 49.06
CA ASP A 3 28.52 -1.25 48.57
C ASP A 3 28.72 -0.60 47.20
N LYS A 4 29.36 0.58 47.27
CA LYS A 4 29.86 1.36 46.14
C LYS A 4 31.17 0.73 45.68
N LYS A 5 31.21 0.23 44.45
CA LYS A 5 32.47 -0.16 43.79
C LYS A 5 33.06 1.06 43.09
N GLU A 6 34.16 1.53 43.66
CA GLU A 6 34.96 2.68 43.27
C GLU A 6 35.71 2.42 41.95
N MET A 7 35.56 3.33 40.99
CA MET A 7 36.23 3.27 39.68
C MET A 7 37.15 4.50 39.56
N ARG A 8 38.46 4.24 39.39
CA ARG A 8 39.53 5.26 39.36
C ARG A 8 39.47 6.11 38.08
N PRO A 9 39.84 7.39 38.11
CA PRO A 9 39.88 8.25 36.93
C PRO A 9 41.27 8.27 36.28
N ALA A 10 41.34 8.30 34.95
CA ALA A 10 42.58 8.57 34.23
C ALA A 10 42.36 9.40 32.95
N SER A 11 42.82 10.65 33.03
CA SER A 11 43.52 11.45 32.01
C SER A 11 42.90 11.68 30.61
N LYS A 12 42.38 12.91 30.40
CA LYS A 12 42.74 13.79 29.26
C LYS A 12 43.92 14.67 29.72
N PRO A 13 44.77 15.32 28.87
CA PRO A 13 44.44 15.89 27.54
C PRO A 13 45.58 15.82 26.49
N ARG A 14 45.33 16.25 25.25
CA ARG A 14 46.33 17.00 24.47
C ARG A 14 45.67 17.88 23.39
N ASN A 15 45.77 19.18 23.64
CA ASN A 15 45.65 20.27 22.69
C ASN A 15 46.80 20.21 21.67
N LEU A 16 46.51 20.39 20.39
CA LEU A 16 47.40 21.09 19.47
C LEU A 16 46.59 22.21 18.81
N GLN A 17 46.96 23.45 19.13
CA GLN A 17 46.55 24.66 18.42
C GLN A 17 47.54 24.92 17.24
N PRO A 18 47.60 26.13 16.62
CA PRO A 18 46.99 26.43 15.33
C PRO A 18 48.03 26.88 14.28
N GLN A 19 47.73 26.83 12.99
CA GLN A 19 48.55 27.51 11.97
C GLN A 19 47.80 28.64 11.26
N ARG A 20 48.06 29.83 11.80
CA ARG A 20 48.31 31.16 11.21
C ARG A 20 47.90 31.46 9.75
N LEU A 21 47.10 32.53 9.65
CA LEU A 21 46.85 33.44 8.52
C LEU A 21 48.11 33.98 7.81
N LEU A 22 47.95 34.37 6.53
CA LEU A 22 48.36 35.68 5.97
C LEU A 22 47.51 36.03 4.69
N PRO A 23 47.47 37.30 4.24
CA PRO A 23 46.24 38.00 3.78
C PRO A 23 46.28 38.53 2.33
N GLY A 24 45.14 39.06 1.85
CA GLY A 24 45.06 39.99 0.71
C GLY A 24 43.67 40.07 0.05
N GLN A 25 42.85 41.06 0.44
CA GLN A 25 42.30 42.16 -0.40
C GLN A 25 41.54 41.73 -1.69
N GLY A 26 40.28 42.09 -1.96
CA GLY A 26 39.28 42.97 -1.37
C GLY A 26 38.01 43.05 -2.27
N ALA A 27 37.02 43.81 -1.81
CA ALA A 27 35.82 44.33 -2.51
C ALA A 27 34.56 43.44 -2.66
N GLU A 28 33.50 43.83 -1.94
CA GLU A 28 32.06 43.58 -2.18
C GLU A 28 31.50 44.49 -3.32
N PRO A 29 30.19 44.45 -3.71
CA PRO A 29 29.18 43.36 -3.75
C PRO A 29 28.42 43.32 -5.11
N ARG A 30 27.52 42.34 -5.33
CA ARG A 30 26.13 42.49 -5.87
C ARG A 30 25.51 41.21 -6.47
N THR A 31 24.34 40.83 -5.90
CA THR A 31 23.07 40.36 -6.52
C THR A 31 22.99 39.19 -7.52
N GLY A 32 22.06 38.24 -7.23
CA GLY A 32 21.29 37.42 -8.19
C GLY A 32 21.70 35.93 -8.25
N SER A 33 20.93 34.97 -7.73
CA SER A 33 19.90 34.16 -8.45
C SER A 33 20.36 33.73 -9.86
N SER A 34 20.38 32.47 -10.30
CA SER A 34 19.61 31.26 -9.96
C SER A 34 20.30 29.99 -10.50
N GLU A 35 19.79 28.83 -10.08
CA GLU A 35 19.79 27.54 -10.80
C GLU A 35 21.11 26.73 -10.90
N LYS A 36 21.26 25.79 -9.96
CA LYS A 36 21.88 24.48 -10.25
C LYS A 36 20.81 23.41 -10.24
N GLN A 37 20.56 22.89 -11.43
CA GLN A 37 19.92 21.62 -11.72
C GLN A 37 20.73 20.50 -11.04
N VAL A 38 20.10 19.78 -10.10
CA VAL A 38 20.63 18.50 -9.61
C VAL A 38 19.52 17.48 -9.72
N GLY A 39 19.63 16.66 -10.75
CA GLY A 39 18.91 15.39 -10.81
C GLY A 39 19.42 14.47 -9.72
N LEU A 40 18.51 13.69 -9.14
CA LEU A 40 18.79 12.44 -8.43
C LEU A 40 17.45 11.71 -8.31
N ARG A 41 17.31 10.59 -9.03
CA ARG A 41 16.45 9.50 -8.55
C ARG A 41 17.02 9.04 -7.20
N PRO A 42 16.15 8.74 -6.24
CA PRO A 42 16.06 7.33 -5.87
C PRO A 42 14.64 6.82 -5.64
N GLU A 43 14.57 5.51 -5.81
CA GLU A 43 13.54 4.54 -5.44
C GLU A 43 12.75 4.80 -4.14
N LEU A 44 11.43 4.60 -4.24
CA LEU A 44 10.50 3.95 -3.31
C LEU A 44 10.61 4.19 -1.78
N ALA A 45 9.59 4.84 -1.22
CA ALA A 45 9.04 4.49 0.11
C ALA A 45 7.56 4.93 0.21
N ALA A 46 6.74 4.11 0.87
CA ALA A 46 5.29 4.25 0.97
C ALA A 46 4.83 5.52 1.71
N GLY A 47 3.99 6.33 1.04
CA GLY A 47 3.22 7.42 1.63
C GLY A 47 3.78 8.80 1.33
N SER A 48 3.18 9.49 0.36
CA SER A 48 3.50 10.88 0.03
C SER A 48 3.09 11.79 1.20
N ARG A 49 4.08 12.43 1.83
CA ARG A 49 3.87 13.38 2.94
C ARG A 49 3.79 14.79 2.36
N VAL A 50 2.64 15.45 2.51
CA VAL A 50 2.45 16.83 2.04
C VAL A 50 2.44 17.76 3.24
N ARG A 51 3.34 18.74 3.24
CA ARG A 51 3.38 19.82 4.24
C ARG A 51 2.70 21.04 3.63
N LEU A 52 1.54 21.41 4.14
CA LEU A 52 0.79 22.56 3.65
C LEU A 52 1.05 23.76 4.58
N GLN A 53 1.33 24.92 4.00
CA GLN A 53 1.33 26.22 4.68
C GLN A 53 0.18 27.04 4.09
N ASN A 54 -0.81 27.41 4.92
CA ASN A 54 -1.96 28.24 4.61
C ASN A 54 -2.68 27.95 3.28
N VAL A 55 -3.69 27.08 3.33
CA VAL A 55 -4.49 26.69 2.17
C VAL A 55 -5.91 27.19 2.36
N THR A 56 -6.29 28.26 1.65
CA THR A 56 -7.70 28.54 1.32
C THR A 56 -8.23 27.40 0.43
N LEU A 57 -9.53 27.10 0.47
CA LEU A 57 -10.15 25.97 -0.25
C LEU A 57 -9.80 25.87 -1.76
N SER A 58 -9.42 26.98 -2.41
CA SER A 58 -8.90 27.03 -3.78
C SER A 58 -7.50 26.41 -3.95
N ALA A 59 -6.67 26.41 -2.90
CA ALA A 59 -5.32 25.88 -2.90
C ALA A 59 -5.25 24.36 -2.66
N LEU A 60 -6.32 23.68 -2.22
CA LEU A 60 -6.35 22.22 -2.15
C LEU A 60 -6.34 21.59 -3.56
N SER A 61 -7.02 22.24 -4.52
CA SER A 61 -6.95 21.91 -5.95
C SER A 61 -5.56 22.21 -6.53
N LEU A 62 -4.90 23.27 -6.07
CA LEU A 62 -3.57 23.67 -6.52
C LEU A 62 -2.46 22.76 -5.95
N ALA A 63 -2.59 22.30 -4.70
CA ALA A 63 -1.74 21.29 -4.09
C ALA A 63 -1.87 19.93 -4.79
N PHE A 64 -3.06 19.59 -5.30
CA PHE A 64 -3.27 18.44 -6.19
C PHE A 64 -2.53 18.58 -7.53
N ARG A 65 -2.35 19.80 -8.03
CA ARG A 65 -1.58 20.06 -9.27
C ARG A 65 -0.06 20.05 -9.07
N PHE A 66 0.44 20.38 -7.87
CA PHE A 66 1.87 20.43 -7.58
C PHE A 66 2.43 19.17 -6.90
N CYS A 67 1.61 18.39 -6.19
CA CYS A 67 2.03 17.08 -5.67
C CYS A 67 1.78 16.00 -6.73
N SER A 68 2.80 15.75 -7.55
CA SER A 68 2.80 14.75 -8.65
C SER A 68 2.43 13.30 -8.25
N GLN A 69 2.24 13.02 -6.97
CA GLN A 69 1.94 11.69 -6.44
C GLN A 69 0.50 11.52 -5.92
N LEU A 70 -0.29 12.60 -5.81
CA LEU A 70 -1.70 12.49 -5.41
C LEU A 70 -2.57 12.11 -6.61
N ARG A 71 -3.33 11.01 -6.48
CA ARG A 71 -4.29 10.57 -7.51
C ARG A 71 -5.71 10.62 -6.97
N VAL A 72 -6.68 10.82 -7.86
CA VAL A 72 -8.11 10.62 -7.55
C VAL A 72 -8.29 9.24 -6.90
N GLY A 73 -9.09 9.18 -5.83
CA GLY A 73 -9.30 7.96 -5.03
C GLY A 73 -8.33 7.78 -3.85
N HIS A 74 -7.36 8.68 -3.65
CA HIS A 74 -6.59 8.72 -2.40
C HIS A 74 -7.42 9.35 -1.27
N ALA A 75 -7.37 8.73 -0.09
CA ALA A 75 -7.95 9.25 1.13
C ALA A 75 -6.85 9.80 2.05
N VAL A 76 -7.24 10.68 2.97
CA VAL A 76 -6.36 11.07 4.09
C VAL A 76 -6.21 9.86 4.99
N LEU A 77 -4.97 9.44 5.26
CA LEU A 77 -4.65 8.33 6.15
C LEU A 77 -4.17 8.81 7.52
N ALA A 78 -3.42 9.92 7.55
CA ALA A 78 -2.92 10.47 8.80
C ALA A 78 -2.73 11.99 8.72
N ILE A 79 -2.87 12.67 9.86
CA ILE A 79 -2.63 14.09 10.06
C ILE A 79 -1.62 14.26 11.20
N ASN A 80 -0.55 15.01 10.95
CA ASN A 80 0.56 15.23 11.88
C ASN A 80 1.21 13.94 12.42
N GLY A 81 1.14 12.86 11.64
CA GLY A 81 1.66 11.55 12.01
C GLY A 81 0.68 10.67 12.79
N VAL A 82 -0.52 11.16 13.07
CA VAL A 82 -1.59 10.41 13.74
C VAL A 82 -2.62 9.94 12.72
N ASP A 83 -2.95 8.65 12.74
CA ASP A 83 -3.91 8.07 11.80
C ASP A 83 -5.32 8.68 12.01
N VAL A 84 -6.03 8.92 10.90
CA VAL A 84 -7.40 9.40 10.92
C VAL A 84 -8.37 8.23 10.93
N ASN A 85 -9.50 8.40 11.62
CA ASN A 85 -10.57 7.41 11.63
C ASN A 85 -11.65 7.80 10.61
N GLY A 86 -11.44 7.37 9.36
CA GLY A 86 -12.34 7.70 8.26
C GLY A 86 -12.37 9.21 8.00
N LYS A 87 -13.47 9.86 8.39
CA LYS A 87 -13.67 11.31 8.21
C LYS A 87 -13.23 12.16 9.40
N TYR A 88 -12.82 11.52 10.50
CA TYR A 88 -12.51 12.18 11.76
C TYR A 88 -11.03 12.08 12.11
N THR A 89 -10.49 13.15 12.69
CA THR A 89 -9.19 13.17 13.36
C THR A 89 -9.22 12.29 14.62
N ALA A 90 -8.06 11.96 15.17
CA ALA A 90 -7.98 11.23 16.45
C ALA A 90 -8.69 11.96 17.60
N ASP A 91 -8.78 13.30 17.53
CA ASP A 91 -9.47 14.14 18.51
C ASP A 91 -10.99 14.23 18.27
N GLY A 92 -11.54 13.44 17.34
CA GLY A 92 -12.97 13.39 17.03
C GLY A 92 -13.50 14.56 16.20
N LYS A 93 -12.65 15.52 15.82
CA LYS A 93 -13.02 16.61 14.90
C LYS A 93 -13.07 16.11 13.46
N GLU A 94 -13.99 16.63 12.66
CA GLU A 94 -14.00 16.32 11.24
C GLU A 94 -12.72 16.80 10.55
N VAL A 95 -12.15 15.96 9.70
CA VAL A 95 -10.90 16.26 8.99
C VAL A 95 -11.04 17.53 8.15
N LEU A 96 -12.18 17.72 7.47
CA LEU A 96 -12.41 18.91 6.65
C LEU A 96 -12.49 20.19 7.49
N GLU A 97 -13.14 20.13 8.65
CA GLU A 97 -13.21 21.24 9.60
C GLU A 97 -11.83 21.57 10.18
N TYR A 98 -11.07 20.55 10.58
CA TYR A 98 -9.71 20.69 11.08
C TYR A 98 -8.79 21.36 10.06
N LEU A 99 -8.86 20.95 8.78
CA LEU A 99 -8.05 21.51 7.70
C LEU A 99 -8.53 22.89 7.25
N GLY A 100 -9.80 23.24 7.50
CA GLY A 100 -10.37 24.55 7.19
C GLY A 100 -9.96 25.65 8.17
N ASN A 101 -9.51 25.30 9.38
CA ASN A 101 -9.07 26.28 10.36
C ASN A 101 -7.59 26.68 10.14
N PRO A 102 -7.29 27.94 9.78
CA PRO A 102 -5.92 28.39 9.53
C PRO A 102 -5.01 28.32 10.76
N ALA A 103 -5.57 28.33 11.98
CA ALA A 103 -4.79 28.22 13.21
C ALA A 103 -4.12 26.84 13.40
N ASN A 104 -4.58 25.81 12.69
CA ASN A 104 -4.04 24.45 12.78
C ASN A 104 -2.78 24.24 11.91
N TYR A 105 -2.35 25.25 11.15
CA TYR A 105 -1.18 25.17 10.28
C TYR A 105 0.10 25.57 11.04
N PRO A 106 1.26 24.96 10.73
CA PRO A 106 1.51 24.02 9.63
C PRO A 106 1.05 22.58 9.93
N VAL A 107 0.41 21.95 8.95
CA VAL A 107 -0.09 20.57 9.04
C VAL A 107 0.67 19.64 8.08
N SER A 108 0.91 18.40 8.51
CA SER A 108 1.52 17.33 7.72
C SER A 108 0.49 16.25 7.43
N ILE A 109 0.07 16.08 6.18
CA ILE A 109 -0.95 15.10 5.80
C ILE A 109 -0.30 13.94 5.04
N ARG A 110 -0.67 12.70 5.39
CA ARG A 110 -0.36 11.50 4.61
C ARG A 110 -1.60 11.06 3.84
N PHE A 111 -1.44 10.92 2.53
CA PHE A 111 -2.47 10.39 1.65
C PHE A 111 -2.11 8.98 1.19
N GLY A 112 -3.13 8.17 0.89
CA GLY A 112 -2.94 6.83 0.35
C GLY A 112 -4.24 6.20 -0.13
N ARG A 113 -4.15 5.00 -0.71
CA ARG A 113 -5.35 4.23 -1.06
C ARG A 113 -6.02 3.72 0.22
N PRO A 114 -7.32 3.92 0.40
CA PRO A 114 -8.04 3.36 1.53
C PRO A 114 -7.94 1.82 1.49
N ARG A 115 -7.86 1.19 2.67
CA ARG A 115 -7.91 -0.27 2.75
C ARG A 115 -9.37 -0.71 2.72
N LEU A 116 -9.65 -1.77 1.96
CA LEU A 116 -10.99 -2.35 1.90
C LEU A 116 -11.38 -2.96 3.26
N THR A 117 -12.54 -2.55 3.75
CA THR A 117 -13.23 -3.11 4.92
C THR A 117 -13.75 -4.51 4.62
N SER A 118 -14.05 -5.29 5.66
CA SER A 118 -14.63 -6.63 5.49
C SER A 118 -15.96 -6.60 4.73
N ASN A 119 -16.80 -5.60 4.97
CA ASN A 119 -18.09 -5.46 4.27
C ASN A 119 -17.90 -5.15 2.79
N GLU A 120 -16.96 -4.27 2.44
CA GLU A 120 -16.65 -3.98 1.03
C GLU A 120 -16.12 -5.23 0.30
N LYS A 121 -15.30 -6.06 0.96
CA LYS A 121 -14.85 -7.33 0.39
C LYS A 121 -16.02 -8.28 0.10
N LEU A 122 -16.98 -8.38 1.03
CA LEU A 122 -18.19 -9.18 0.82
C LEU A 122 -19.05 -8.65 -0.33
N MET A 123 -19.24 -7.33 -0.39
CA MET A 123 -19.96 -6.69 -1.49
C MET A 123 -19.30 -6.96 -2.84
N LEU A 124 -17.98 -6.78 -2.94
CA LEU A 124 -17.22 -7.02 -4.16
C LEU A 124 -17.28 -8.49 -4.61
N ALA A 125 -17.21 -9.44 -3.66
CA ALA A 125 -17.36 -10.86 -3.96
C ALA A 125 -18.75 -11.19 -4.52
N SER A 126 -19.81 -10.64 -3.94
CA SER A 126 -21.19 -10.81 -4.43
C SER A 126 -21.40 -10.17 -5.80
N MET A 127 -20.84 -8.98 -6.02
CA MET A 127 -20.88 -8.33 -7.33
C MET A 127 -20.19 -9.18 -8.39
N PHE A 128 -19.01 -9.73 -8.08
CA PHE A 128 -18.30 -10.61 -9.00
C PHE A 128 -19.10 -11.89 -9.30
N HIS A 129 -19.80 -12.46 -8.32
CA HIS A 129 -20.66 -13.61 -8.53
C HIS A 129 -21.76 -13.32 -9.57
N SER A 130 -22.42 -12.16 -9.48
CA SER A 130 -23.43 -11.75 -10.45
C SER A 130 -22.83 -11.51 -11.84
N LEU A 131 -21.68 -10.82 -11.92
CA LEU A 131 -20.98 -10.59 -13.19
C LEU A 131 -20.58 -11.89 -13.87
N PHE A 132 -20.09 -12.86 -13.10
CA PHE A 132 -19.74 -14.19 -13.60
C PHE A 132 -20.94 -14.89 -14.27
N ALA A 133 -22.11 -14.86 -13.62
CA ALA A 133 -23.33 -15.46 -14.16
C ALA A 133 -23.82 -14.73 -15.43
N ILE A 134 -23.78 -13.40 -15.42
CA ILE A 134 -24.11 -12.58 -16.60
C ILE A 134 -23.17 -12.90 -17.76
N GLY A 135 -21.86 -13.03 -17.51
CA GLY A 135 -20.87 -13.37 -18.52
C GLY A 135 -21.13 -14.72 -19.19
N SER A 136 -21.61 -15.71 -18.43
CA SER A 136 -22.01 -17.01 -18.99
C SER A 136 -23.29 -16.91 -19.83
N GLN A 137 -24.30 -16.16 -19.34
CA GLN A 137 -25.60 -16.01 -20.04
C GLN A 137 -25.51 -15.19 -21.33
N LEU A 138 -24.64 -14.19 -21.37
CA LEU A 138 -24.44 -13.32 -22.53
C LEU A 138 -23.41 -13.89 -23.53
N SER A 139 -22.83 -15.05 -23.22
CA SER A 139 -21.83 -15.67 -24.09
C SER A 139 -22.45 -16.04 -25.45
N PRO A 140 -21.82 -15.68 -26.58
CA PRO A 140 -22.24 -16.15 -27.89
C PRO A 140 -21.89 -17.63 -28.13
N GLU A 141 -20.92 -18.15 -27.39
CA GLU A 141 -20.48 -19.54 -27.47
C GLU A 141 -21.30 -20.45 -26.55
N GLN A 142 -21.71 -21.61 -27.07
CA GLN A 142 -22.44 -22.62 -26.32
C GLN A 142 -21.53 -23.30 -25.28
N GLY A 143 -22.01 -23.46 -24.04
CA GLY A 143 -21.25 -24.11 -22.98
C GLY A 143 -20.19 -23.25 -22.29
N SER A 144 -20.29 -21.93 -22.39
CA SER A 144 -19.36 -20.99 -21.73
C SER A 144 -19.43 -21.05 -20.20
N SER A 145 -18.26 -21.16 -19.57
CA SER A 145 -18.01 -21.29 -18.13
C SER A 145 -18.07 -19.96 -17.36
N GLY A 146 -18.49 -18.85 -17.98
CA GLY A 146 -18.55 -17.54 -17.31
C GLY A 146 -17.23 -16.75 -17.38
N ILE A 147 -16.96 -15.91 -16.38
CA ILE A 147 -15.75 -15.07 -16.37
C ILE A 147 -14.59 -15.85 -15.74
N GLU A 148 -13.61 -16.24 -16.56
CA GLU A 148 -12.37 -16.90 -16.09
C GLU A 148 -11.23 -15.92 -15.84
N MET A 149 -11.18 -14.81 -16.60
CA MET A 149 -10.13 -13.79 -16.47
C MET A 149 -10.70 -12.40 -16.72
N LEU A 150 -10.31 -11.43 -15.89
CA LEU A 150 -10.58 -10.01 -16.08
C LEU A 150 -9.27 -9.23 -15.95
N GLU A 151 -8.85 -8.60 -17.04
CA GLU A 151 -7.59 -7.87 -17.13
C GLU A 151 -7.82 -6.36 -17.01
N THR A 152 -6.95 -5.70 -16.24
CA THR A 152 -6.89 -4.24 -16.11
C THR A 152 -5.44 -3.79 -16.24
N ASP A 153 -5.21 -2.49 -16.40
CA ASP A 153 -3.86 -1.91 -16.48
C ASP A 153 -3.01 -2.14 -15.22
N THR A 154 -3.64 -2.47 -14.09
CA THR A 154 -2.95 -2.56 -12.78
C THR A 154 -2.96 -3.94 -12.16
N PHE A 155 -3.92 -4.79 -12.52
CA PHE A 155 -4.04 -6.15 -12.02
C PHE A 155 -4.82 -7.02 -12.99
N LYS A 156 -4.60 -8.32 -12.89
CA LYS A 156 -5.39 -9.35 -13.55
C LYS A 156 -6.09 -10.19 -12.50
N LEU A 157 -7.39 -10.35 -12.66
CA LEU A 157 -8.24 -11.21 -11.83
C LEU A 157 -8.41 -12.52 -12.57
N HIS A 158 -8.02 -13.62 -11.92
CA HIS A 158 -8.25 -14.98 -12.40
C HIS A 158 -9.30 -15.65 -11.53
N CYS A 159 -10.24 -16.36 -12.15
CA CYS A 159 -11.32 -17.06 -11.48
C CYS A 159 -11.36 -18.52 -11.93
N PHE A 160 -11.34 -19.44 -10.97
CA PHE A 160 -11.55 -20.86 -11.18
C PHE A 160 -12.82 -21.30 -10.43
N GLN A 161 -13.79 -21.83 -11.16
CA GLN A 161 -15.02 -22.39 -10.58
C GLN A 161 -14.95 -23.92 -10.54
N THR A 162 -15.30 -24.51 -9.38
CA THR A 162 -15.42 -25.96 -9.23
C THR A 162 -16.77 -26.47 -9.73
N LEU A 163 -16.87 -27.79 -9.96
CA LEU A 163 -18.13 -28.45 -10.30
C LEU A 163 -19.23 -28.27 -9.23
N THR A 164 -18.84 -28.03 -7.99
CA THR A 164 -19.76 -27.74 -6.87
C THR A 164 -20.19 -26.27 -6.79
N GLY A 165 -19.70 -25.42 -7.69
CA GLY A 165 -20.07 -24.00 -7.78
C GLY A 165 -19.22 -23.05 -6.94
N ILE A 166 -18.22 -23.54 -6.21
CA ILE A 166 -17.27 -22.73 -5.43
C ILE A 166 -16.32 -22.01 -6.39
N LYS A 167 -16.05 -20.73 -6.14
CA LYS A 167 -15.18 -19.89 -6.97
C LYS A 167 -13.94 -19.47 -6.21
N PHE A 168 -12.78 -19.75 -6.76
CA PHE A 168 -11.49 -19.25 -6.29
C PHE A 168 -11.07 -18.08 -7.17
N VAL A 169 -10.86 -16.92 -6.54
CA VAL A 169 -10.51 -15.68 -7.24
C VAL A 169 -9.16 -15.21 -6.74
N VAL A 170 -8.22 -14.99 -7.67
CA VAL A 170 -6.86 -14.48 -7.38
C VAL A 170 -6.65 -13.18 -8.14
N LEU A 171 -6.20 -12.15 -7.43
CA LEU A 171 -5.74 -10.89 -8.00
C LEU A 171 -4.21 -10.91 -8.06
N ALA A 172 -3.65 -10.70 -9.23
CA ALA A 172 -2.20 -10.68 -9.44
C ALA A 172 -1.77 -9.51 -10.34
N ASP A 173 -0.46 -9.21 -10.39
CA ASP A 173 0.10 -8.31 -11.42
C ASP A 173 -0.19 -8.92 -12.80
N PRO A 174 -0.53 -8.11 -13.83
CA PRO A 174 -0.85 -8.65 -15.16
C PRO A 174 0.25 -9.51 -15.79
N ARG A 175 1.51 -9.34 -15.36
CA ARG A 175 2.68 -10.08 -15.83
C ARG A 175 2.97 -11.35 -15.03
N GLN A 176 2.25 -11.57 -13.94
CA GLN A 176 2.42 -12.76 -13.11
C GLN A 176 1.92 -13.98 -13.87
N ALA A 177 2.78 -14.99 -13.99
CA ALA A 177 2.40 -16.27 -14.58
C ALA A 177 2.18 -17.35 -13.52
N GLY A 178 1.72 -18.52 -13.97
CA GLY A 178 1.51 -19.68 -13.10
C GLY A 178 0.26 -19.58 -12.20
N ILE A 179 -0.64 -18.61 -12.45
CA ILE A 179 -1.85 -18.44 -11.65
C ILE A 179 -2.80 -19.62 -11.76
N ASP A 180 -2.91 -20.28 -12.91
CA ASP A 180 -3.76 -21.47 -13.07
C ASP A 180 -3.27 -22.65 -12.22
N SER A 181 -1.96 -22.80 -12.07
CA SER A 181 -1.37 -23.80 -11.18
C SER A 181 -1.63 -23.47 -9.71
N LEU A 182 -1.54 -22.18 -9.34
CA LEU A 182 -1.90 -21.71 -8.01
C LEU A 182 -3.39 -21.98 -7.71
N LEU A 183 -4.31 -21.65 -8.63
CA LEU A 183 -5.75 -21.88 -8.45
C LEU A 183 -6.07 -23.36 -8.26
N ARG A 184 -5.46 -24.24 -9.06
CA ARG A 184 -5.58 -25.70 -8.86
C ARG A 184 -5.04 -26.14 -7.50
N LYS A 185 -3.90 -25.57 -7.06
CA LYS A 185 -3.33 -25.90 -5.75
C LYS A 185 -4.23 -25.42 -4.60
N ILE A 186 -4.84 -24.24 -4.73
CA ILE A 186 -5.81 -23.74 -3.76
C ILE A 186 -7.03 -24.67 -3.68
N TYR A 187 -7.50 -25.19 -4.80
CA TYR A 187 -8.60 -26.15 -4.82
C TYR A 187 -8.25 -27.47 -4.10
N GLU A 188 -7.03 -27.99 -4.28
CA GLU A 188 -6.56 -29.17 -3.52
C GLU A 188 -6.57 -28.89 -2.00
N ILE A 189 -5.99 -27.75 -1.59
CA ILE A 189 -5.95 -27.32 -0.18
C ILE A 189 -7.36 -27.16 0.38
N TYR A 190 -8.27 -26.54 -0.37
CA TYR A 190 -9.68 -26.42 0.02
C TYR A 190 -10.34 -27.78 0.21
N SER A 191 -10.10 -28.72 -0.71
CA SER A 191 -10.69 -30.06 -0.63
C SER A 191 -10.19 -30.82 0.59
N ASP A 192 -8.92 -30.67 0.96
CA ASP A 192 -8.33 -31.33 2.13
C ASP A 192 -8.82 -30.76 3.46
N PHE A 193 -9.01 -29.46 3.57
CA PHE A 193 -9.32 -28.83 4.86
C PHE A 193 -10.78 -28.43 5.06
N ALA A 194 -11.53 -28.18 3.98
CA ALA A 194 -12.94 -27.82 4.06
C ALA A 194 -13.84 -29.06 3.92
N LEU A 195 -13.58 -29.96 2.97
CA LEU A 195 -14.47 -31.10 2.70
C LEU A 195 -14.23 -32.31 3.62
N LYS A 196 -13.01 -32.48 4.14
CA LYS A 196 -12.71 -33.54 5.12
C LYS A 196 -13.12 -33.20 6.55
N ASN A 197 -13.56 -31.96 6.80
CA ASN A 197 -14.03 -31.55 8.12
C ASN A 197 -15.56 -31.77 8.22
N PRO A 198 -16.03 -32.79 8.96
CA PRO A 198 -17.45 -33.14 9.03
C PRO A 198 -18.31 -32.05 9.70
N PHE A 199 -17.70 -31.07 10.37
CA PHE A 199 -18.40 -29.96 11.01
C PHE A 199 -18.35 -28.66 10.19
N TYR A 200 -17.81 -28.69 8.97
CA TYR A 200 -17.73 -27.50 8.12
C TYR A 200 -19.05 -27.24 7.40
N SER A 201 -19.65 -26.07 7.66
CA SER A 201 -20.79 -25.56 6.90
C SER A 201 -20.31 -24.63 5.79
N LEU A 202 -20.78 -24.84 4.56
CA LEU A 202 -20.35 -24.10 3.37
C LEU A 202 -20.57 -22.57 3.46
N GLU A 203 -21.55 -22.13 4.24
CA GLU A 203 -21.91 -20.72 4.41
C GLU A 203 -21.06 -20.00 5.49
N MET A 204 -20.23 -20.74 6.22
CA MET A 204 -19.37 -20.17 7.26
C MET A 204 -17.97 -19.88 6.71
N PRO A 205 -17.30 -18.84 7.21
CA PRO A 205 -15.92 -18.57 6.82
C PRO A 205 -15.00 -19.74 7.20
N ILE A 206 -14.05 -20.07 6.33
CA ILE A 206 -12.98 -21.03 6.62
C ILE A 206 -12.10 -20.44 7.72
N ARG A 207 -12.06 -21.11 8.89
CA ARG A 207 -11.22 -20.72 10.04
C ARG A 207 -10.13 -21.76 10.37
N CYS A 208 -9.90 -22.70 9.47
CA CYS A 208 -8.91 -23.75 9.67
C CYS A 208 -7.50 -23.16 9.56
N GLU A 209 -6.71 -23.21 10.63
CA GLU A 209 -5.35 -22.68 10.63
C GLU A 209 -4.43 -23.40 9.63
N LEU A 210 -4.62 -24.71 9.43
CA LEU A 210 -3.85 -25.49 8.45
C LEU A 210 -4.17 -25.04 7.01
N PHE A 211 -5.40 -24.61 6.74
CA PHE A 211 -5.75 -24.03 5.44
C PHE A 211 -4.94 -22.75 5.20
N ASP A 212 -4.92 -21.83 6.18
CA ASP A 212 -4.17 -20.57 6.06
C ASP A 212 -2.66 -20.80 5.91
N GLN A 213 -2.09 -21.76 6.62
CA GLN A 213 -0.67 -22.10 6.54
C GLN A 213 -0.31 -22.66 5.16
N ASN A 214 -1.06 -23.65 4.66
CA ASN A 214 -0.80 -24.23 3.34
C ASN A 214 -1.07 -23.25 2.20
N LEU A 215 -2.07 -22.39 2.34
CA LEU A 215 -2.35 -21.32 1.37
C LEU A 215 -1.17 -20.35 1.27
N LYS A 216 -0.59 -19.93 2.40
CA LYS A 216 0.61 -19.08 2.41
C LYS A 216 1.78 -19.75 1.68
N LEU A 217 2.05 -21.02 1.96
CA LEU A 217 3.11 -21.77 1.26
C LEU A 217 2.86 -21.86 -0.25
N ALA A 218 1.61 -22.07 -0.67
CA ALA A 218 1.26 -22.09 -2.09
C ALA A 218 1.48 -20.72 -2.76
N LEU A 219 1.17 -19.62 -2.05
CA LEU A 219 1.43 -18.27 -2.53
C LEU A 219 2.93 -17.98 -2.66
N GLU A 220 3.75 -18.40 -1.69
CA GLU A 220 5.21 -18.24 -1.75
C GLU A 220 5.84 -18.98 -2.94
N VAL A 221 5.30 -20.15 -3.29
CA VAL A 221 5.71 -20.89 -4.49
C VAL A 221 5.28 -20.16 -5.77
N ALA A 222 4.06 -19.63 -5.80
CA ALA A 222 3.56 -18.88 -6.95
C ALA A 222 4.35 -17.57 -7.17
N GLU A 223 4.74 -16.86 -6.12
CA GLU A 223 5.59 -15.67 -6.22
C GLU A 223 6.94 -15.98 -6.89
N LYS A 224 7.50 -17.17 -6.63
CA LYS A 224 8.76 -17.63 -7.24
C LYS A 224 8.61 -18.06 -8.70
N ALA A 225 7.40 -18.33 -9.17
CA ALA A 225 7.14 -18.70 -10.56
C ALA A 225 7.38 -17.55 -11.56
N GLY A 226 7.64 -16.33 -11.06
CA GLY A 226 8.19 -15.22 -11.82
C GLY A 226 7.16 -14.41 -12.62
N THR A 227 7.55 -13.17 -12.91
CA THR A 227 6.94 -12.36 -13.97
C THR A 227 7.72 -12.68 -15.26
N PHE A 228 7.06 -13.20 -16.29
CA PHE A 228 7.72 -13.27 -17.59
C PHE A 228 7.85 -11.82 -18.08
N GLY A 229 9.09 -11.37 -18.31
CA GLY A 229 9.36 -10.04 -18.84
C GLY A 229 8.75 -9.85 -20.23
N PRO A 230 8.56 -8.59 -20.69
CA PRO A 230 8.08 -8.34 -22.04
C PRO A 230 9.17 -8.79 -23.03
N GLY A 231 8.91 -9.88 -23.74
CA GLY A 231 9.90 -10.53 -24.60
C GLY A 231 9.33 -11.66 -25.44
N SER A 232 8.29 -11.33 -26.23
CA SER A 232 7.93 -12.05 -27.46
C SER A 232 7.09 -11.14 -28.34
#